data_AF-A0A969AZL6-F1
#
_entry.id   AF-A0A969AZL6-F1
#
_cell.length_a   1.000
_cell.length_b   1.000
_cell.length_c   1.000
_cell.angle_alpha   90.00
_cell.angle_beta   90.00
_cell.angle_gamma   90.00
#
_symmetry.space_group_name_H-M   'P 1'
#
loop_
_entity.id
_entity.type
_entity.pdbx_description
1 polymer ?
#
loop_
_entity_poly.entity_id
_entity_poly.type
_entity_poly.pdbx_seq_one_letter_code
_entity_poly.pdbx_strand_id
1 'polypeptide(L)'
;MAYTTEMVQKYTFLWSKYRPALLRFMIDAEAEPQEYQFLDHEFKSINAKEKGGYSFVLRVFQGKAINDIKSSALAKDLLSVLQKSRKAVELMDQSVYEFTMNKQFMLEVKQEEAPVEE
;
A
#
# COMPACT_ATOMS: atom_id res chain seq x y z
N MET A 1 15.25 1.51 29.55
CA MET A 1 14.07 0.78 29.04
C MET A 1 13.69 1.42 27.72
N ALA A 2 13.99 0.76 26.60
CA ALA A 2 13.55 1.24 25.29
C ALA A 2 12.10 0.79 25.11
N TYR A 3 11.16 1.72 25.19
CA TYR A 3 9.81 1.46 24.73
C TYR A 3 9.90 1.32 23.21
N THR A 4 9.97 0.08 22.72
CA THR A 4 9.58 -0.21 21.34
C THR A 4 8.14 0.25 21.21
N THR A 5 7.95 1.46 20.67
CA THR A 5 6.65 1.95 20.24
C THR A 5 6.03 0.87 19.38
N GLU A 6 5.08 0.13 19.94
CA GLU A 6 4.26 -0.81 19.21
C GLU A 6 3.73 -0.07 17.99
N MET A 7 4.07 -0.57 16.79
CA MET A 7 3.52 -0.05 15.56
C MET A 7 2.02 -0.34 15.59
N VAL A 8 1.24 0.57 16.17
CA VAL A 8 -0.22 0.51 16.12
C VAL A 8 -0.57 0.55 14.64
N GLN A 9 -1.00 -0.60 14.11
CA GLN A 9 -1.42 -0.74 12.72
C GLN A 9 -2.80 -0.09 12.52
N LYS A 10 -2.84 1.24 12.60
CA LYS A 10 -4.07 2.06 12.65
C LYS A 10 -4.93 1.90 11.40
N TYR A 11 -4.33 1.70 10.24
CA TYR A 11 -5.02 1.64 8.95
C TYR A 11 -5.23 0.21 8.45
N THR A 12 -4.74 -0.81 9.17
CA THR A 12 -4.91 -2.22 8.75
C THR A 12 -6.38 -2.61 8.60
N PHE A 13 -7.28 -2.11 9.45
CA PHE A 13 -8.72 -2.37 9.32
C PHE A 13 -9.28 -1.77 8.02
N LEU A 14 -8.92 -0.52 7.72
CA LEU A 14 -9.34 0.17 6.50
C LEU A 14 -8.80 -0.56 5.25
N TRP A 15 -7.51 -0.88 5.21
CA TRP A 15 -6.95 -1.63 4.09
C TRP A 15 -7.55 -3.03 3.96
N SER A 16 -7.89 -3.69 5.06
CA SER A 16 -8.56 -4.99 5.01
C SER A 16 -9.96 -4.89 4.41
N LYS A 17 -10.71 -3.81 4.68
CA LYS A 17 -12.00 -3.53 4.05
C LYS A 17 -11.87 -3.41 2.53
N TYR A 18 -10.81 -2.76 2.05
CA TYR A 18 -10.56 -2.56 0.62
C TYR A 18 -9.75 -3.68 -0.05
N ARG A 19 -9.34 -4.72 0.69
CA ARG A 19 -8.51 -5.80 0.16
C ARG A 19 -9.06 -6.41 -1.15
N PRO A 20 -10.36 -6.73 -1.29
CA PRO A 20 -10.87 -7.28 -2.55
C PRO A 20 -10.65 -6.34 -3.74
N ALA A 21 -10.86 -5.04 -3.55
CA ALA A 21 -10.64 -4.03 -4.57
C ALA A 21 -9.14 -3.84 -4.88
N LEU A 22 -8.28 -3.79 -3.85
CA LEU A 22 -6.83 -3.70 -4.03
C LEU A 22 -6.28 -4.89 -4.85
N LEU A 23 -6.77 -6.10 -4.58
CA LEU A 23 -6.39 -7.28 -5.38
C LEU A 23 -6.86 -7.18 -6.81
N ARG A 24 -8.08 -6.66 -7.02
CA ARG A 24 -8.60 -6.42 -8.37
C ARG A 24 -7.73 -5.41 -9.12
N PHE A 25 -7.34 -4.32 -8.47
CA PHE A 25 -6.45 -3.33 -9.06
C PHE A 25 -5.08 -3.90 -9.39
N MET A 26 -4.51 -4.76 -8.56
CA MET A 26 -3.23 -5.42 -8.89
C MET A 26 -3.34 -6.33 -10.12
N ILE A 27 -4.47 -7.01 -10.30
CA ILE A 27 -4.71 -7.86 -11.47
C ILE A 27 -4.90 -6.98 -12.73
N ASP A 28 -5.74 -5.95 -12.63
CA ASP A 28 -6.03 -5.08 -13.79
C ASP A 28 -4.84 -4.16 -14.14
N ALA A 29 -3.97 -3.88 -13.17
CA ALA A 29 -2.71 -3.15 -13.34
C ALA A 29 -1.71 -3.84 -14.29
N GLU A 30 -1.92 -5.12 -14.60
CA GLU A 30 -1.16 -5.82 -15.64
C GLU A 30 -1.42 -5.26 -17.04
N ALA A 31 -2.63 -4.78 -17.30
CA ALA A 31 -2.97 -4.17 -18.58
C ALA A 31 -2.76 -2.65 -18.57
N GLU A 32 -3.21 -1.97 -17.52
CA GLU A 32 -3.16 -0.50 -17.44
C GLU A 32 -3.15 0.00 -15.99
N PRO A 33 -2.53 1.16 -15.69
CA PRO A 33 -2.58 1.76 -14.36
C PRO A 33 -4.01 1.91 -13.83
N GLN A 34 -4.22 1.54 -12.57
CA GLN A 34 -5.53 1.60 -11.91
C GLN A 34 -5.59 2.76 -10.93
N GLU A 35 -6.70 3.49 -10.92
CA GLU A 35 -6.91 4.60 -10.00
C GLU A 35 -8.18 4.40 -9.17
N TYR A 36 -8.12 4.78 -7.90
CA TYR A 36 -9.27 4.77 -7.00
C TYR A 36 -9.27 5.98 -6.07
N GLN A 37 -10.38 6.72 -6.09
CA GLN A 37 -10.61 7.86 -5.22
C GLN A 37 -11.25 7.39 -3.91
N PHE A 38 -10.51 7.51 -2.80
CA PHE A 38 -11.03 7.27 -1.47
C PHE A 38 -11.76 8.48 -0.89
N LEU A 39 -12.59 8.22 0.13
CA LEU A 39 -13.22 9.25 0.92
C LEU A 39 -12.29 9.69 2.06
N ASP A 40 -11.97 10.99 2.11
CA ASP A 40 -11.02 11.55 3.06
C ASP A 40 -11.40 11.30 4.53
N HIS A 41 -12.70 11.31 4.84
CA HIS A 41 -13.21 11.10 6.19
C HIS A 41 -12.93 9.69 6.74
N GLU A 42 -12.77 8.68 5.87
CA GLU A 42 -12.42 7.32 6.30
C GLU A 42 -11.01 7.28 6.91
N PHE A 43 -10.08 8.08 6.39
CA PHE A 43 -8.73 8.21 6.93
C PHE A 43 -8.68 9.17 8.11
N LYS A 44 -9.35 10.33 8.00
CA LYS A 44 -9.39 11.35 9.06
C LYS A 44 -10.08 10.86 10.34
N SER A 45 -11.04 9.94 10.24
CA SER A 45 -11.70 9.33 11.39
C SER A 45 -10.76 8.43 12.21
N ILE A 46 -9.75 7.83 11.57
CA ILE A 46 -8.74 7.00 12.23
C ILE A 46 -7.66 7.87 12.88
N ASN A 47 -7.11 8.83 12.14
CA ASN A 47 -6.11 9.76 12.67
C ASN A 47 -6.11 11.10 11.93
N ALA A 48 -6.94 12.03 12.38
CA ALA A 48 -7.09 13.37 11.78
C ALA A 48 -5.76 14.15 11.62
N LYS A 49 -4.74 13.89 12.45
CA LYS A 49 -3.44 14.57 12.45
C LYS A 49 -2.30 13.59 12.14
N GLU A 50 -2.45 12.80 11.08
CA GLU A 50 -1.41 11.88 10.61
C GLU A 50 -0.08 12.62 10.36
N LYS A 51 0.97 12.20 11.08
CA LYS A 51 2.30 12.79 10.94
C LYS A 51 2.91 12.27 9.65
N GLY A 52 3.21 13.17 8.70
CA GLY A 52 3.63 12.81 7.34
C GLY A 52 2.52 12.89 6.30
N GLY A 53 1.27 13.14 6.73
CA GLY A 53 0.11 13.24 5.84
C GLY A 53 -0.40 11.86 5.39
N TYR A 54 -1.32 11.89 4.42
CA TYR A 54 -1.95 10.67 3.88
C TYR A 54 -1.34 10.23 2.54
N SER A 55 -0.39 10.99 2.00
CA SER A 55 0.30 10.65 0.76
C SER A 55 1.47 9.72 1.01
N PHE A 56 1.67 8.75 0.11
CA PHE A 56 2.83 7.87 0.14
C PHE A 56 3.10 7.29 -1.25
N VAL A 57 4.30 6.76 -1.43
CA VAL A 57 4.65 5.86 -2.53
C VAL A 57 5.14 4.58 -1.89
N LEU A 58 4.59 3.44 -2.28
CA LEU A 58 5.01 2.11 -1.87
C LEU A 58 5.35 1.33 -3.14
N ARG A 59 6.64 1.04 -3.32
CA ARG A 59 7.10 0.10 -4.35
C ARG A 59 7.39 -1.22 -3.66
N VAL A 60 6.77 -2.29 -4.14
CA VAL A 60 6.83 -3.61 -3.50
C VAL A 60 7.22 -4.68 -4.51
N PHE A 61 8.15 -5.55 -4.11
CA PHE A 61 8.59 -6.71 -4.86
C PHE A 61 8.93 -7.84 -3.90
N GLN A 62 8.58 -9.08 -4.25
CA GLN A 62 8.78 -10.28 -3.42
C GLN A 62 8.26 -10.11 -1.98
N GLY A 63 7.08 -9.48 -1.86
CA GLY A 63 6.45 -9.17 -0.58
C GLY A 63 7.20 -8.16 0.30
N LYS A 64 8.19 -7.42 -0.20
CA LYS A 64 8.97 -6.43 0.56
C LYS A 64 8.93 -5.07 -0.12
N ALA A 65 8.91 -4.01 0.68
CA ALA A 65 9.10 -2.67 0.16
C ALA A 65 10.54 -2.51 -0.36
N ILE A 66 10.68 -2.00 -1.58
CA ILE A 66 11.98 -1.69 -2.22
C ILE A 66 12.30 -0.18 -2.16
N ASN A 67 11.42 0.63 -1.57
CA ASN A 67 11.62 2.05 -1.29
C ASN A 67 11.44 2.38 0.20
N ASP A 68 11.84 3.58 0.63
CA ASP A 68 11.69 3.99 2.03
C ASP A 68 10.24 4.37 2.36
N ILE A 69 9.60 3.54 3.19
CA ILE A 69 8.25 3.76 3.72
C ILE A 69 8.25 3.99 5.24
N LYS A 70 9.42 4.20 5.87
CA LYS A 70 9.55 4.25 7.35
C LYS A 70 8.74 5.37 8.00
N SER A 71 8.50 6.47 7.28
CA SER A 71 7.72 7.61 7.77
C SER A 71 6.22 7.47 7.55
N SER A 72 5.76 6.54 6.69
CA SER A 72 4.34 6.41 6.33
C SER A 72 3.69 5.22 7.02
N ALA A 73 2.81 5.50 7.99
CA ALA A 73 1.99 4.46 8.62
C ALA A 73 1.02 3.81 7.63
N LEU A 74 0.46 4.59 6.69
CA LEU A 74 -0.45 4.08 5.66
C LEU A 74 0.23 3.05 4.77
N ALA A 75 1.43 3.34 4.28
CA ALA A 75 2.19 2.44 3.39
C ALA A 75 2.58 1.13 4.10
N LYS A 76 3.02 1.22 5.36
CA LYS A 76 3.37 0.04 6.17
C LYS A 76 2.18 -0.87 6.43
N ASP A 77 1.04 -0.28 6.79
CA ASP A 77 -0.17 -1.05 7.04
C ASP A 77 -0.72 -1.67 5.75
N LEU A 78 -0.65 -0.95 4.62
CA LEU A 78 -1.02 -1.50 3.31
C LEU A 78 -0.16 -2.72 2.98
N LEU A 79 1.17 -2.59 3.10
CA LEU A 79 2.09 -3.71 2.87
C LEU A 79 1.76 -4.90 3.77
N SER A 80 1.48 -4.68 5.06
CA SER A 80 1.11 -5.76 5.98
C SER A 80 -0.19 -6.47 5.56
N VAL A 81 -1.18 -5.73 5.04
CA VAL A 81 -2.42 -6.31 4.52
C VAL A 81 -2.17 -7.13 3.25
N LEU A 82 -1.31 -6.66 2.35
CA LEU A 82 -0.93 -7.35 1.11
C LEU A 82 -0.16 -8.64 1.41
N GLN A 83 0.83 -8.60 2.32
CA GLN A 83 1.60 -9.78 2.73
C GLN A 83 0.75 -10.91 3.35
N LYS A 84 -0.43 -10.57 3.90
CA LYS A 84 -1.39 -11.54 4.43
C LYS A 84 -2.32 -12.12 3.35
N SER A 85 -2.24 -11.67 2.11
CA SER A 85 -3.03 -12.18 0.99
C SER A 85 -2.18 -13.03 0.07
N ARG A 86 -2.51 -14.32 -0.03
CA ARG A 86 -1.79 -15.26 -0.92
C ARG A 86 -1.71 -14.76 -2.36
N LYS A 87 -2.82 -14.26 -2.92
CA LYS A 87 -2.84 -13.76 -4.30
C LYS A 87 -1.99 -12.50 -4.48
N ALA A 88 -1.97 -11.59 -3.50
CA ALA A 88 -1.10 -10.41 -3.58
C ALA A 88 0.37 -10.82 -3.56
N VAL A 89 0.74 -11.77 -2.70
CA VAL A 89 2.11 -12.29 -2.63
C VAL A 89 2.51 -12.91 -3.96
N GLU A 90 1.68 -13.78 -4.54
CA GLU A 90 1.94 -14.39 -5.86
C GLU A 90 2.16 -13.33 -6.96
N LEU A 91 1.39 -12.23 -6.96
CA LEU A 91 1.56 -11.14 -7.92
C LEU A 91 2.86 -10.35 -7.66
N MET A 92 3.16 -10.02 -6.40
CA MET A 92 4.39 -9.28 -6.04
C MET A 92 5.66 -10.10 -6.23
N ASP A 93 5.57 -11.43 -6.28
CA ASP A 93 6.70 -12.31 -6.60
C ASP A 93 7.03 -12.29 -8.10
N GLN A 94 6.04 -11.98 -8.96
CA GLN A 94 6.18 -11.95 -10.41
C GLN A 94 6.59 -10.58 -10.95
N SER A 95 6.18 -9.50 -10.30
CA SER A 95 6.38 -8.14 -10.80
C SER A 95 6.50 -7.12 -9.67
N VAL A 96 7.09 -5.98 -9.98
CA VAL A 96 7.12 -4.85 -9.05
C VAL A 96 5.75 -4.16 -9.12
N TYR A 97 5.17 -3.84 -7.98
CA TYR A 97 3.97 -3.00 -7.91
C TYR A 97 4.29 -1.68 -7.23
N GLU A 98 3.83 -0.58 -7.84
CA GLU A 98 3.85 0.74 -7.23
C GLU A 98 2.43 1.12 -6.80
N PHE A 99 2.28 1.50 -5.53
CA PHE A 99 1.07 2.07 -4.96
C PHE A 99 1.36 3.51 -4.54
N THR A 100 0.70 4.46 -5.19
CA THR A 100 0.91 5.89 -4.95
C THR A 100 -0.38 6.52 -4.46
N MET A 101 -0.37 7.02 -3.23
CA MET A 101 -1.47 7.81 -2.67
C MET A 101 -1.11 9.28 -2.68
N ASN A 102 -1.94 10.13 -3.26
CA ASN A 102 -1.75 11.59 -3.24
C ASN A 102 -2.49 12.27 -2.07
N LYS A 103 -2.34 13.59 -1.93
CA LYS A 103 -2.99 14.37 -0.85
C LYS A 103 -4.51 14.49 -1.03
N GLN A 104 -5.01 14.18 -2.22
CA GLN A 104 -6.42 14.17 -2.58
C GLN A 104 -7.06 12.80 -2.29
N PHE A 105 -6.34 11.85 -1.69
CA PHE A 105 -6.82 10.49 -1.41
C PHE A 105 -7.11 9.66 -2.68
N MET A 106 -6.44 9.99 -3.78
CA MET A 106 -6.43 9.15 -4.98
C MET A 106 -5.27 8.17 -4.87
N LEU A 107 -5.59 6.88 -4.89
CA LEU A 107 -4.62 5.79 -4.97
C LEU A 107 -4.46 5.39 -6.42
N GLU A 108 -3.23 5.39 -6.88
CA GLU A 108 -2.80 4.84 -8.17
C GLU A 108 -2.06 3.52 -7.91
N VAL A 109 -2.33 2.51 -8.72
CA VAL A 109 -1.67 1.20 -8.70
C VAL A 109 -1.10 0.91 -10.08
N LYS A 110 0.21 0.69 -10.15
CA LYS A 110 0.95 0.36 -11.37
C LYS A 110 1.68 -0.96 -11.20
N GLN A 111 1.69 -1.76 -12.24
CA GLN A 111 2.66 -2.84 -12.38
C GLN A 111 3.87 -2.30 -13.16
N GLU A 112 5.06 -2.59 -12.67
CA GLU A 112 6.31 -2.39 -13.37
C GLU A 112 6.91 -3.77 -13.66
N GLU A 113 7.59 -3.90 -14.80
CA GLU A 113 8.37 -5.10 -15.09
C GLU A 113 9.40 -5.33 -13.97
N ALA A 114 9.55 -6.58 -13.54
CA ALA A 114 10.56 -6.94 -12.55
C ALA A 114 11.95 -6.53 -13.08
N PRO A 115 12.87 -6.05 -12.22
CA PRO A 115 14.22 -5.77 -12.66
C PRO A 115 14.82 -7.06 -13.24
N VAL A 116 15.05 -7.05 -14.55
CA VAL A 116 15.70 -8.14 -15.26
C VAL A 116 17.13 -8.20 -14.74
N GLU A 117 17.47 -9.20 -13.93
CA GLU A 117 18.86 -9.55 -13.69
C GLU A 117 19.41 -10.11 -15.02
N GLU A 118 20.25 -9.32 -15.70
CA GLU A 118 21.10 -9.79 -16.82
C GLU A 118 22.18 -10.76 -16.35
#